data_AF-A0A5N6U412-F1
#
_entry.id   AF-A0A5N6U412-F1
#
_cell.length_a   1.000
_cell.length_b   1.000
_cell.length_c   1.000
_cell.angle_alpha   90.00
_cell.angle_beta   90.00
_cell.angle_gamma   90.00
#
_symmetry.space_group_name_H-M   'P 1'
#
loop_
_entity.id
_entity.type
_entity.pdbx_description
1 polymer ?
#
loop_
_entity_poly.entity_id
_entity_poly.type
_entity_poly.pdbx_seq_one_letter_code
_entity_poly.pdbx_strand_id
1 'polypeptide(L)'
;MHLLSLLTTASLALFTTSAVAGAPVAHVDIRDAEDSPYLATDRKCITRPEEDQYVPIQSIIIIPVLGDYDDGKVKCTFYEEPECDGNKYTLKEGHHVFRHRFVAASFKCSR
;
A
#
# COMPACT_ATOMS: atom_id res chain seq x y z
N MET A 1 -22.89 25.62 -57.23
CA MET A 1 -22.91 25.65 -55.75
C MET A 1 -22.17 24.42 -55.29
N HIS A 2 -20.97 24.59 -54.75
CA HIS A 2 -20.00 23.52 -54.55
C HIS A 2 -19.66 23.33 -53.07
N LEU A 3 -19.31 22.08 -52.77
CA LEU A 3 -18.51 21.56 -51.66
C LEU A 3 -19.27 21.19 -50.38
N LEU A 4 -19.63 19.91 -50.34
CA LEU A 4 -19.94 19.14 -49.14
C LEU A 4 -18.71 19.09 -48.22
N SER A 5 -18.89 19.55 -46.98
CA SER A 5 -17.90 19.51 -45.91
C SER A 5 -17.85 18.10 -45.31
N LEU A 6 -16.68 17.46 -45.38
CA LEU A 6 -16.42 16.15 -44.77
C LEU A 6 -15.98 16.35 -43.31
N LEU A 7 -16.79 15.85 -42.38
CA LEU A 7 -16.51 15.83 -40.94
C LEU A 7 -15.33 14.88 -40.65
N THR A 8 -14.23 15.43 -40.15
CA THR A 8 -13.10 14.67 -39.62
C THR A 8 -13.42 14.19 -38.21
N THR A 9 -13.68 12.89 -38.05
CA THR A 9 -13.82 12.25 -36.74
C THR A 9 -12.45 12.07 -36.10
N ALA A 10 -12.10 12.95 -35.15
CA ALA A 10 -10.91 12.79 -34.32
C ALA A 10 -11.12 11.63 -33.35
N SER A 11 -10.44 10.50 -33.61
CA SER A 11 -10.39 9.38 -32.67
C SER A 11 -9.46 9.76 -31.52
N LEU A 12 -10.02 10.02 -30.34
CA LEU A 12 -9.27 10.16 -29.10
C LEU A 12 -8.67 8.79 -28.74
N ALA A 13 -7.38 8.63 -29.01
CA ALA A 13 -6.61 7.53 -28.45
C ALA A 13 -6.48 7.77 -26.93
N LEU A 14 -7.21 6.97 -26.14
CA LEU A 14 -7.01 6.89 -24.69
C LEU A 14 -5.64 6.24 -24.47
N PHE A 15 -4.63 7.05 -24.18
CA PHE A 15 -3.36 6.58 -23.65
C PHE A 15 -3.62 6.04 -22.24
N THR A 16 -3.87 4.72 -22.13
CA THR A 16 -3.80 4.02 -20.85
C THR A 16 -2.33 4.04 -20.43
N THR A 17 -1.99 5.01 -19.58
CA THR A 17 -0.66 5.04 -18.98
C THR A 17 -0.52 3.78 -18.13
N SER A 18 0.33 2.86 -18.58
CA SER A 18 0.75 1.72 -17.78
C SER A 18 1.45 2.27 -16.55
N ALA A 19 0.72 2.34 -15.43
CA ALA A 19 1.29 2.73 -14.15
C ALA A 19 2.46 1.79 -13.87
N VAL A 20 3.67 2.34 -13.87
CA VAL A 20 4.86 1.63 -13.43
C VAL A 20 4.54 1.10 -12.04
N ALA A 21 4.47 -0.22 -11.90
CA ALA A 21 4.29 -0.87 -10.61
C ALA A 21 5.39 -0.34 -9.69
N GLY A 22 5.00 0.32 -8.59
CA GLY A 22 5.94 0.97 -7.68
C GLY A 22 7.02 -0.01 -7.19
N ALA A 23 8.24 0.49 -6.99
CA ALA A 23 9.33 -0.33 -6.48
C ALA A 23 8.98 -0.91 -5.09
N PRO A 24 9.35 -2.16 -4.79
CA PRO A 24 9.24 -2.70 -3.44
C PRO A 24 10.04 -1.84 -2.43
N VAL A 25 9.43 -1.53 -1.30
CA VAL A 25 10.03 -0.69 -0.25
C VAL A 25 10.28 -1.44 1.04
N ALA A 26 9.43 -2.40 1.41
CA ALA A 26 9.54 -3.12 2.67
C ALA A 26 8.89 -4.51 2.61
N HIS A 27 9.43 -5.44 3.39
CA HIS A 27 8.68 -6.58 3.90
C HIS A 27 7.97 -6.15 5.19
N VAL A 28 6.68 -6.46 5.30
CA VAL A 28 5.87 -6.22 6.50
C VAL A 28 5.35 -7.57 6.98
N ASP A 29 5.81 -8.02 8.13
CA ASP A 29 5.31 -9.23 8.80
C ASP A 29 4.33 -8.77 9.90
N ILE A 30 3.05 -9.10 9.72
CA ILE A 30 2.00 -8.82 10.69
C ILE A 30 1.73 -10.13 11.43
N ARG A 31 1.96 -10.11 12.75
CA ARG A 31 1.71 -11.26 13.61
C ARG A 31 0.42 -11.05 14.36
N ASP A 32 -0.57 -11.85 14.01
CA ASP A 32 -1.88 -11.90 14.65
C ASP A 32 -2.21 -13.36 15.05
N ALA A 33 -3.35 -13.91 14.64
CA ALA A 33 -3.66 -15.33 14.77
C ALA A 33 -2.89 -16.17 13.72
N GLU A 34 -2.64 -15.59 12.53
CA GLU A 34 -1.87 -16.19 11.45
C GLU A 34 -0.76 -15.22 11.01
N ASP A 35 0.50 -15.68 11.00
CA ASP A 35 1.63 -14.85 10.57
C ASP A 35 1.49 -14.51 9.09
N SER A 36 1.31 -13.22 8.76
CA SER A 36 0.99 -12.75 7.42
C SER A 36 2.09 -11.86 6.86
N PRO A 37 2.93 -12.38 5.92
CA PRO A 37 3.98 -11.60 5.29
C PRO A 37 3.46 -10.85 4.06
N TYR A 38 3.79 -9.56 3.97
CA TYR A 38 3.46 -8.70 2.84
C TYR A 38 4.71 -8.08 2.22
N LEU A 39 4.69 -7.92 0.89
CA LEU A 39 5.65 -7.10 0.16
C LEU A 39 5.02 -5.76 -0.18
N ALA A 40 5.43 -4.71 0.54
CA ALA A 40 4.96 -3.36 0.31
C ALA A 40 5.69 -2.71 -0.87
N THR A 41 4.93 -2.11 -1.79
CA THR A 41 5.46 -1.24 -2.85
C THR A 41 5.17 0.22 -2.54
N ASP A 42 6.03 1.14 -2.99
CA ASP A 42 5.95 2.56 -2.60
C ASP A 42 4.54 3.14 -2.79
N ARG A 43 3.98 3.67 -1.70
CA ARG A 43 2.68 4.34 -1.59
C ARG A 43 1.46 3.52 -2.06
N LYS A 44 1.63 2.25 -2.42
CA LYS A 44 0.51 1.36 -2.76
C LYS A 44 -0.22 0.96 -1.49
N CYS A 45 -1.54 1.07 -1.52
CA CYS A 45 -2.37 0.53 -0.46
C CYS A 45 -2.47 -0.98 -0.58
N ILE A 46 -2.28 -1.67 0.54
CA ILE A 46 -2.47 -3.11 0.69
C ILE A 46 -3.61 -3.32 1.67
N THR A 47 -4.68 -3.93 1.21
CA THR A 47 -5.80 -4.39 2.06
C THR A 47 -5.52 -5.81 2.51
N ARG A 48 -5.66 -6.09 3.81
CA ARG A 48 -5.54 -7.43 4.37
C ARG A 48 -6.76 -8.29 4.00
N PRO A 49 -6.64 -9.62 3.96
CA PRO A 49 -7.78 -10.52 3.80
C PRO A 49 -8.92 -10.19 4.77
N GLU A 50 -10.17 -10.35 4.35
CA GLU A 50 -11.35 -9.90 5.10
C GLU A 50 -11.42 -10.54 6.49
N GLU A 51 -11.04 -11.80 6.59
CA GLU A 51 -10.93 -12.59 7.81
C GLU A 51 -9.94 -12.01 8.83
N ASP A 52 -8.93 -11.27 8.38
CA ASP A 52 -7.82 -10.78 9.21
C ASP A 52 -8.03 -9.34 9.71
N GLN A 53 -8.88 -8.57 9.02
CA GLN A 53 -9.02 -7.11 9.18
C GLN A 53 -9.35 -6.68 10.62
N TYR A 54 -10.08 -7.51 11.37
CA TYR A 54 -10.53 -7.22 12.73
C TYR A 54 -9.82 -8.05 13.81
N VAL A 55 -8.86 -8.90 13.39
CA VAL A 55 -8.06 -9.71 14.30
C VAL A 55 -7.04 -8.80 15.01
N PRO A 56 -6.95 -8.84 16.36
CA PRO A 56 -5.96 -8.07 17.08
C PRO A 56 -4.52 -8.46 16.68
N ILE A 57 -3.76 -7.47 16.26
CA ILE A 57 -2.36 -7.60 15.89
C ILE A 57 -1.49 -7.53 17.16
N GLN A 58 -0.62 -8.51 17.33
CA GLN A 58 0.28 -8.63 18.48
C GLN A 58 1.60 -7.89 18.23
N SER A 59 2.14 -8.04 17.02
CA SER A 59 3.35 -7.33 16.61
C SER A 59 3.41 -7.11 15.11
N ILE A 60 4.14 -6.07 14.71
CA ILE A 60 4.45 -5.76 13.33
C ILE A 60 5.96 -5.64 13.18
N ILE A 61 6.54 -6.32 12.20
CA ILE A 61 7.95 -6.20 11.84
C ILE A 61 8.04 -5.59 10.44
N ILE A 62 8.73 -4.45 10.33
CA ILE A 62 8.95 -3.76 9.07
C ILE A 62 10.44 -3.83 8.73
N ILE A 63 10.76 -4.52 7.64
CA ILE A 63 12.13 -4.74 7.17
C ILE A 63 12.27 -4.07 5.80
N PRO A 64 13.10 -3.02 5.65
CA PRO A 64 13.35 -2.40 4.35
C PRO A 64 13.86 -3.40 3.31
N VAL A 65 13.38 -3.30 2.07
CA VAL A 65 13.98 -4.05 0.95
C VAL A 65 15.31 -3.38 0.60
N LEU A 66 16.42 -4.07 0.88
CA LEU A 66 17.78 -3.58 0.64
C LEU A 66 17.99 -3.32 -0.86
N GLY A 67 18.23 -2.05 -1.18
CA GLY A 67 18.48 -1.57 -2.55
C GLY A 67 19.19 -0.21 -2.55
N ASP A 68 19.04 0.56 -1.48
CA ASP A 68 19.90 1.69 -1.13
C ASP A 68 20.09 1.67 0.39
N TYR A 69 21.32 1.89 0.85
CA TYR A 69 21.70 1.98 2.26
C TYR A 69 21.12 3.28 2.86
N ASP A 70 19.80 3.31 3.04
CA ASP A 70 19.10 4.45 3.60
C ASP A 70 18.46 4.01 4.93
N ASP A 71 19.32 3.91 5.94
CA ASP A 71 18.96 3.61 7.33
C ASP A 71 17.77 4.49 7.77
N GLY A 72 16.62 3.90 8.11
CA GLY A 72 15.58 4.60 8.87
C GLY A 72 14.49 5.33 8.09
N LYS A 73 14.43 5.23 6.75
CA LYS A 73 13.46 6.01 5.96
C LYS A 73 12.12 5.35 5.74
N VAL A 74 12.03 4.02 5.81
CA VAL A 74 10.76 3.34 5.58
C VAL A 74 9.77 3.65 6.69
N LYS A 75 8.59 4.15 6.29
CA LYS A 75 7.45 4.38 7.17
C LYS A 75 6.24 3.67 6.60
N CYS A 76 5.56 2.90 7.43
CA CYS A 76 4.29 2.26 7.08
C CYS A 76 3.17 2.88 7.89
N THR A 77 2.09 3.30 7.22
CA THR A 77 0.87 3.79 7.85
C THR A 77 -0.20 2.72 7.74
N PHE A 78 -0.70 2.29 8.89
CA PHE A 78 -1.75 1.31 9.08
C PHE A 78 -3.07 2.03 9.31
N TYR A 79 -4.15 1.46 8.79
CA TYR A 79 -5.48 2.04 8.73
C TYR A 79 -6.49 1.07 9.31
N GLU A 80 -7.43 1.58 10.10
CA GLU A 80 -8.49 0.77 10.70
C GLU A 80 -9.42 0.14 9.65
N GLU A 81 -9.62 0.83 8.51
CA GLU A 81 -10.52 0.40 7.44
C GLU A 81 -9.76 -0.06 6.17
N PRO A 82 -10.41 -0.83 5.27
CA PRO A 82 -9.86 -1.17 3.96
C PRO A 82 -9.50 0.05 3.12
N GLU A 83 -8.76 -0.16 2.03
CA GLU A 83 -8.46 0.90 1.04
C GLU A 83 -7.72 2.13 1.60
N CYS A 84 -7.05 1.97 2.74
CA CYS A 84 -6.26 2.99 3.42
C CYS A 84 -7.09 4.20 3.90
N ASP A 85 -8.27 3.92 4.46
CA ASP A 85 -9.19 4.90 5.03
C ASP A 85 -9.33 4.82 6.56
N GLY A 86 -10.01 5.79 7.15
CA GLY A 86 -10.31 5.84 8.57
C GLY A 86 -9.12 6.23 9.46
N ASN A 87 -9.16 5.79 10.71
CA ASN A 87 -8.13 6.08 11.70
C ASN A 87 -6.80 5.47 11.28
N LYS A 88 -5.71 6.20 11.49
CA LYS A 88 -4.38 5.81 11.01
C LYS A 88 -3.30 5.85 12.08
N TYR A 89 -2.35 4.93 11.97
CA TYR A 89 -1.18 4.84 12.84
C TYR A 89 0.08 4.59 12.02
N THR A 90 1.13 5.38 12.23
CA THR A 90 2.36 5.30 11.44
C THR A 90 3.49 4.69 12.26
N LEU A 91 4.11 3.64 11.72
CA LEU A 91 5.28 2.97 12.26
C LEU A 91 6.48 3.21 11.34
N LYS A 92 7.67 3.27 11.93
CA LYS A 92 8.93 3.22 11.20
C LYS A 92 9.37 1.77 11.02
N GLU A 93 10.43 1.54 10.26
CA GLU A 93 11.13 0.25 10.28
C GLU A 93 11.45 -0.25 11.71
N GLY A 94 11.57 -1.57 11.84
CA GLY A 94 11.83 -2.24 13.11
C GLY A 94 10.68 -3.13 13.58
N HIS A 95 10.77 -3.58 14.82
CA HIS A 95 9.82 -4.49 15.45
C HIS A 95 8.97 -3.74 16.49
N HIS A 96 7.66 -3.75 16.30
CA HIS A 96 6.68 -3.05 17.13
C HIS A 96 5.76 -4.05 17.80
N VAL A 97 5.68 -4.02 19.13
CA VAL A 97 4.84 -4.91 19.93
C VAL A 97 3.73 -4.10 20.57
N PHE A 98 2.49 -4.57 20.43
CA PHE A 98 1.31 -3.87 20.95
C PHE A 98 0.85 -4.50 22.26
N ARG A 99 0.76 -3.68 23.31
CA ARG A 99 0.19 -4.08 24.61
C ARG A 99 -1.32 -3.84 24.72
N HIS A 100 -1.85 -3.08 23.77
CA HIS A 100 -3.25 -2.72 23.69
C HIS A 100 -3.82 -3.33 22.43
N ARG A 101 -5.15 -3.46 22.35
CA ARG A 101 -5.81 -3.92 21.14
C ARG A 101 -5.45 -2.97 19.99
N PHE A 102 -4.70 -3.48 19.02
CA PHE A 102 -4.37 -2.81 17.77
C PHE A 102 -4.95 -3.64 16.63
N VAL A 103 -5.67 -2.99 15.73
CA VAL A 103 -6.25 -3.61 14.52
C VAL A 103 -5.93 -2.70 13.34
N ALA A 104 -5.80 -3.30 12.17
CA ALA A 104 -5.63 -2.56 10.93
C ALA A 104 -6.17 -3.39 9.78
N ALA A 105 -7.05 -2.86 8.95
CA ALA A 105 -7.56 -3.55 7.78
C ALA A 105 -6.70 -3.31 6.53
N SER A 106 -5.94 -2.22 6.49
CA SER A 106 -5.05 -1.91 5.37
C SER A 106 -3.82 -1.12 5.79
N PHE A 107 -2.83 -1.04 4.91
CA PHE A 107 -1.63 -0.25 5.14
C PHE A 107 -0.95 0.19 3.85
N LYS A 108 -0.10 1.21 3.96
CA LYS A 108 0.78 1.68 2.89
C LYS A 108 2.16 2.00 3.45
N CYS A 109 3.20 1.72 2.68
CA CYS A 109 4.57 2.08 3.06
C CYS A 109 5.17 3.08 2.08
N SER A 110 6.05 3.94 2.56
CA SER A 110 6.86 4.85 1.75
C SER A 110 8.30 4.87 2.23
N ARG A 111 9.22 5.18 1.33
CA ARG A 111 10.58 5.62 1.67
C ARG A 111 10.61 7.12 1.93
#